data_AF-A0A7T2ZW30-F1
#
_entry.id   AF-A0A7T2ZW30-F1
#
_cell.length_a   1.000
_cell.length_b   1.000
_cell.length_c   1.000
_cell.angle_alpha   90.00
_cell.angle_beta   90.00
_cell.angle_gamma   90.00
#
_symmetry.space_group_name_H-M   'P 1'
#
loop_
_entity.id
_entity.type
_entity.pdbx_description
1 polymer ?
#
loop_
_entity_poly.entity_id
_entity_poly.type
_entity_poly.pdbx_seq_one_letter_code
_entity_poly.pdbx_strand_id
1 'polypeptide(L)'
;MKKSQKTGGLITMISAALFIDFTVLFGSNLSWGPKLVIAGISVLGQIVAIWGWLHMKPWPHKSQKGKGKIIFDLSAKLYTILLFAASIFYTVGIWVATPSESPGIKEWILGIGLVIEVIVFGFVCLKNVKETPDERFYANLAKAASLMFVFILGALMILAVIIGYMGSLTLYMGQIFISIAALICIFAVVYLILERRG
;
A
#
# COMPACT_ATOMS: atom_id res chain seq x y z
N MET A 1 11.09 -25.73 -10.08
CA MET A 1 9.65 -26.11 -10.06
C MET A 1 9.18 -26.21 -11.51
N LYS A 2 8.68 -27.39 -11.93
CA LYS A 2 8.27 -27.65 -13.31
C LYS A 2 7.11 -26.72 -13.69
N LYS A 3 7.14 -26.16 -14.91
CA LYS A 3 6.14 -25.20 -15.45
C LYS A 3 4.69 -25.66 -15.23
N SER A 4 4.46 -26.97 -15.35
CA SER A 4 3.18 -27.65 -15.07
C SER A 4 2.65 -27.47 -13.63
N GLN A 5 3.53 -27.43 -12.62
CA GLN A 5 3.13 -27.26 -11.21
C GLN A 5 2.67 -25.82 -10.90
N LYS A 6 3.22 -24.82 -11.60
CA LYS A 6 2.78 -23.42 -11.46
C LYS A 6 1.43 -23.19 -12.15
N THR A 7 1.19 -23.83 -13.29
CA THR A 7 -0.09 -23.78 -14.00
C THR A 7 -1.19 -24.48 -13.20
N GLY A 8 -0.89 -25.64 -12.58
CA GLY A 8 -1.82 -26.35 -11.71
C GLY A 8 -2.28 -25.50 -10.52
N GLY A 9 -1.34 -24.90 -9.78
CA GLY A 9 -1.67 -24.05 -8.62
C GLY A 9 -2.51 -22.82 -8.96
N LEU A 10 -2.28 -22.19 -10.12
CA LEU A 10 -3.08 -21.05 -10.57
C LEU A 10 -4.52 -21.46 -10.91
N ILE A 11 -4.70 -22.60 -11.59
CA ILE A 11 -6.02 -23.15 -11.91
C ILE A 11 -6.77 -23.53 -10.64
N THR A 12 -6.09 -24.13 -9.65
CA THR A 12 -6.69 -24.47 -8.35
C THR A 12 -7.13 -23.21 -7.59
N MET A 13 -6.33 -22.14 -7.64
CA MET A 13 -6.65 -20.87 -6.96
C MET A 13 -7.84 -20.14 -7.62
N ILE A 14 -7.88 -20.08 -8.95
CA ILE A 14 -9.01 -19.49 -9.70
C ILE A 14 -10.29 -20.32 -9.48
N SER A 15 -10.17 -21.65 -9.49
CA SER A 15 -11.29 -22.55 -9.20
C SER A 15 -11.85 -22.36 -7.78
N ALA A 16 -10.99 -22.21 -6.77
CA ALA A 16 -11.42 -21.95 -5.40
C ALA A 16 -12.11 -20.58 -5.26
N ALA A 17 -11.58 -19.55 -5.93
CA ALA A 17 -12.17 -18.20 -5.90
C ALA A 17 -13.56 -18.17 -6.57
N LEU A 18 -13.72 -18.80 -7.73
CA LEU A 18 -15.02 -18.94 -8.40
C LEU A 18 -16.03 -19.74 -7.56
N PHE A 19 -15.55 -20.75 -6.81
CA PHE A 19 -16.41 -21.53 -5.91
C PHE A 19 -16.92 -20.70 -4.72
N ILE A 20 -16.06 -19.83 -4.19
CA ILE A 20 -16.42 -18.87 -3.13
C ILE A 20 -17.45 -17.86 -3.68
N ASP A 21 -17.22 -17.29 -4.87
CA ASP A 21 -18.13 -16.34 -5.50
C ASP A 21 -19.51 -16.95 -5.78
N PHE A 22 -19.56 -18.20 -6.25
CA PHE A 22 -20.80 -18.94 -6.48
C PHE A 22 -21.57 -19.18 -5.17
N THR A 23 -20.87 -19.59 -4.11
CA THR A 23 -21.47 -19.86 -2.79
C THR A 23 -22.01 -18.57 -2.16
N VAL A 24 -21.32 -17.45 -2.34
CA VAL A 24 -21.75 -16.14 -1.81
C VAL A 24 -22.94 -15.59 -2.60
N LEU A 25 -22.98 -15.72 -3.92
CA LEU A 25 -24.08 -15.21 -4.75
C LEU A 25 -25.37 -16.00 -4.57
N PHE A 26 -25.29 -17.34 -4.56
CA PHE A 26 -26.47 -18.22 -4.59
C PHE A 26 -26.78 -18.93 -3.27
N GLY A 27 -25.81 -19.10 -2.37
CA GLY A 27 -25.96 -19.85 -1.11
C GLY A 27 -26.11 -19.01 0.16
N SER A 28 -25.84 -17.70 0.11
CA SER A 28 -25.86 -16.83 1.29
C SER A 28 -27.14 -16.01 1.42
N ASN A 29 -27.61 -15.79 2.66
CA ASN A 29 -28.80 -14.98 2.98
C ASN A 29 -28.50 -13.46 3.04
N LEU A 30 -27.37 -13.01 2.44
CA LEU A 30 -26.98 -11.60 2.39
C LEU A 30 -27.86 -10.80 1.42
N SER A 31 -28.07 -9.51 1.73
CA SER A 31 -28.71 -8.57 0.80
C SER A 31 -27.86 -8.37 -0.47
N TRP A 32 -28.49 -7.91 -1.55
CA TRP A 32 -27.87 -7.85 -2.88
C TRP A 32 -26.62 -6.95 -2.95
N GLY A 33 -26.56 -5.86 -2.17
CA GLY A 33 -25.41 -4.94 -2.16
C GLY A 33 -24.11 -5.61 -1.70
N PRO A 34 -24.04 -6.15 -0.47
CA PRO A 34 -22.88 -6.88 0.03
C PRO A 34 -22.44 -8.06 -0.86
N LYS A 35 -23.39 -8.78 -1.48
CA LYS A 35 -23.08 -9.86 -2.44
C LYS A 35 -22.29 -9.36 -3.63
N LEU A 36 -22.70 -8.23 -4.21
CA LEU A 36 -22.02 -7.61 -5.35
C LEU A 36 -20.64 -7.04 -4.97
N VAL A 37 -20.49 -6.53 -3.75
CA VAL A 37 -19.19 -6.02 -3.26
C VAL A 37 -18.19 -7.15 -3.08
N ILE A 38 -18.60 -8.27 -2.46
CA ILE A 38 -17.71 -9.42 -2.24
C ILE A 38 -17.31 -10.06 -3.59
N ALA A 39 -18.28 -10.25 -4.48
CA ALA A 39 -18.01 -10.74 -5.83
C ALA A 39 -17.11 -9.77 -6.61
N GLY A 40 -17.33 -8.46 -6.48
CA GLY A 40 -16.51 -7.44 -7.14
C GLY A 40 -15.05 -7.44 -6.67
N ILE A 41 -14.81 -7.57 -5.36
CA ILE A 41 -13.47 -7.65 -4.78
C ILE A 41 -12.75 -8.94 -5.23
N SER A 42 -13.46 -10.07 -5.26
CA SER A 42 -12.91 -11.34 -5.76
C SER A 42 -12.53 -11.25 -7.25
N VAL A 43 -13.41 -10.71 -8.08
CA VAL A 43 -13.17 -10.54 -9.53
C VAL A 43 -11.99 -9.60 -9.78
N LEU A 44 -11.88 -8.48 -9.04
CA LEU A 44 -10.72 -7.59 -9.12
C LEU A 44 -9.42 -8.31 -8.71
N GLY A 45 -9.46 -9.13 -7.66
CA GLY A 45 -8.32 -9.96 -7.24
C GLY A 45 -7.89 -10.97 -8.31
N GLN A 46 -8.84 -11.58 -9.01
CA GLN A 46 -8.57 -12.50 -10.13
C GLN A 46 -7.98 -11.77 -11.34
N ILE A 47 -8.47 -10.58 -11.68
CA ILE A 47 -7.92 -9.75 -12.76
C ILE A 47 -6.47 -9.35 -12.44
N VAL A 48 -6.17 -8.94 -11.21
CA VAL A 48 -4.80 -8.59 -10.78
C VAL A 48 -3.88 -9.82 -10.80
N ALA A 49 -4.36 -10.99 -10.39
CA ALA A 49 -3.59 -12.24 -10.44
C ALA A 49 -3.28 -12.68 -11.88
N ILE A 50 -4.26 -12.59 -12.78
CA ILE A 50 -4.09 -12.91 -14.21
C ILE A 50 -3.21 -11.86 -14.90
N TRP A 51 -3.36 -10.57 -14.56
CA TRP A 51 -2.53 -9.48 -15.08
C TRP A 51 -1.08 -9.63 -14.63
N GLY A 52 -0.85 -9.89 -13.33
CA GLY A 52 0.48 -10.16 -12.78
C GLY A 52 1.14 -11.39 -13.41
N TRP A 53 0.34 -12.40 -13.78
CA TRP A 53 0.82 -13.57 -14.52
C TRP A 53 1.13 -13.27 -16.00
N LEU A 54 0.29 -12.50 -16.69
CA LEU A 54 0.49 -12.11 -18.09
C LEU A 54 1.68 -11.14 -18.27
N HIS A 55 1.90 -10.25 -17.31
CA HIS A 55 3.03 -9.32 -17.29
C HIS A 55 4.32 -9.90 -16.69
N MET A 56 4.32 -11.16 -16.22
CA MET A 56 5.55 -11.92 -16.01
C MET A 56 6.15 -12.28 -17.38
N LYS A 57 6.84 -11.32 -18.01
CA LYS A 57 7.86 -11.65 -19.02
C LYS A 57 8.80 -12.70 -18.41
N PRO A 58 9.12 -13.80 -19.10
CA PRO A 58 10.20 -14.66 -18.67
C PRO A 58 11.46 -13.81 -18.68
N TRP A 59 11.94 -13.46 -17.48
CA TRP A 59 13.16 -12.73 -17.27
C TRP A 59 14.27 -13.40 -18.11
N PRO A 60 15.03 -12.64 -18.94
CA PRO A 60 16.05 -13.24 -19.78
C PRO A 60 17.05 -13.96 -18.88
N HIS A 61 17.20 -15.26 -19.14
CA HIS A 61 18.00 -16.21 -18.37
C HIS A 61 19.51 -16.03 -18.61
N LYS A 62 19.99 -14.79 -18.63
CA LYS A 62 21.40 -14.40 -18.80
C LYS A 62 21.78 -13.24 -17.87
N SER A 63 21.61 -13.47 -16.57
CA SER A 63 22.45 -12.86 -15.53
C SER A 63 22.40 -13.71 -14.28
N GLN A 64 22.68 -15.01 -14.46
CA GLN A 64 22.85 -15.95 -13.35
C GLN A 64 24.31 -16.40 -13.31
N LYS A 65 25.22 -15.43 -13.19
CA LYS A 65 26.56 -15.67 -12.63
C LYS A 65 26.58 -14.97 -11.28
N GLY A 66 26.45 -15.77 -10.21
CA GLY A 66 26.47 -15.29 -8.82
C GLY A 66 25.12 -15.33 -8.12
N LYS A 67 24.58 -16.53 -7.85
CA LYS A 67 23.41 -16.70 -6.97
C LYS A 67 23.79 -16.39 -5.51
N GLY A 68 23.76 -15.11 -5.13
CA GLY A 68 23.42 -14.68 -3.78
C GLY A 68 21.91 -14.75 -3.58
N LYS A 69 21.43 -14.95 -2.36
CA LYS A 69 20.01 -14.89 -1.95
C LYS A 69 19.28 -13.71 -2.62
N ILE A 70 17.97 -13.79 -2.84
CA ILE A 70 17.16 -12.60 -3.11
C ILE A 70 17.32 -11.69 -1.88
N ILE A 71 18.28 -10.76 -1.94
CA ILE A 71 18.56 -9.81 -0.88
C ILE A 71 17.43 -8.80 -0.96
N PHE A 72 16.67 -8.68 0.12
CA PHE A 72 15.71 -7.59 0.26
C PHE A 72 16.56 -6.35 0.49
N ASP A 73 16.64 -5.49 -0.52
CA ASP A 73 17.46 -4.29 -0.52
C ASP A 73 17.03 -3.35 0.63
N LEU A 74 17.99 -2.74 1.32
CA LEU A 74 17.72 -1.81 2.43
C LEU A 74 16.84 -0.64 2.00
N SER A 75 17.07 -0.10 0.81
CA SER A 75 16.24 0.98 0.25
C SER A 75 14.81 0.49 -0.03
N ALA A 76 14.69 -0.70 -0.61
CA ALA A 76 13.39 -1.31 -0.87
C ALA A 76 12.62 -1.59 0.43
N LYS A 77 13.31 -1.98 1.51
CA LYS A 77 12.70 -2.11 2.84
C LYS A 77 12.16 -0.78 3.34
N LEU A 78 12.99 0.28 3.34
CA LEU A 78 12.58 1.59 3.82
C LEU A 78 11.37 2.12 3.03
N TYR A 79 11.41 2.06 1.69
CA TYR A 79 10.29 2.44 0.83
C TYR A 79 9.01 1.66 1.17
N THR A 80 9.12 0.34 1.32
CA THR A 80 7.96 -0.51 1.61
C THR A 80 7.35 -0.18 2.98
N ILE A 81 8.18 0.05 4.00
CA ILE A 81 7.74 0.48 5.34
C ILE A 81 7.00 1.81 5.26
N LEU A 82 7.56 2.81 4.57
CA LEU A 82 6.93 4.12 4.42
C LEU A 82 5.59 4.03 3.69
N LEU A 83 5.48 3.18 2.66
CA LEU A 83 4.25 3.00 1.91
C LEU A 83 3.14 2.35 2.75
N PHE A 84 3.48 1.33 3.55
CA PHE A 84 2.52 0.74 4.49
C PHE A 84 2.13 1.69 5.61
N ALA A 85 3.07 2.47 6.14
CA ALA A 85 2.74 3.52 7.09
C ALA A 85 1.76 4.52 6.48
N ALA A 86 2.01 5.00 5.26
CA ALA A 86 1.08 5.89 4.55
C ALA A 86 -0.31 5.25 4.35
N SER A 87 -0.40 3.97 3.99
CA SER A 87 -1.71 3.30 3.83
C SER A 87 -2.46 3.20 5.16
N ILE A 88 -1.79 2.87 6.27
CA ILE A 88 -2.40 2.84 7.60
C ILE A 88 -2.99 4.22 7.97
N PHE A 89 -2.20 5.29 7.83
CA PHE A 89 -2.68 6.65 8.09
C PHE A 89 -3.83 7.04 7.16
N TYR A 90 -3.80 6.61 5.90
CA TYR A 90 -4.87 6.85 4.94
C TYR A 90 -6.15 6.11 5.31
N THR A 91 -6.08 4.83 5.65
CA THR A 91 -7.21 3.99 6.08
C THR A 91 -7.87 4.58 7.34
N VAL A 92 -7.07 5.01 8.33
CA VAL A 92 -7.59 5.72 9.51
C VAL A 92 -8.26 7.03 9.12
N GLY A 93 -7.66 7.80 8.23
CA GLY A 93 -8.24 9.06 7.76
C GLY A 93 -9.57 8.89 7.05
N ILE A 94 -9.69 7.89 6.17
CA ILE A 94 -10.94 7.52 5.52
C ILE A 94 -11.97 7.06 6.55
N TRP A 95 -11.58 6.21 7.51
CA TRP A 95 -12.49 5.78 8.58
C TRP A 95 -13.08 6.98 9.32
N VAL A 96 -12.25 7.92 9.74
CA VAL A 96 -12.72 9.11 10.47
C VAL A 96 -13.55 10.05 9.56
N ALA A 97 -13.23 10.14 8.28
CA ALA A 97 -13.90 11.04 7.33
C ALA A 97 -15.23 10.50 6.79
N THR A 98 -15.40 9.19 6.67
CA THR A 98 -16.62 8.59 6.10
C THR A 98 -17.77 8.60 7.12
N PRO A 99 -18.93 9.18 6.81
CA PRO A 99 -20.11 9.11 7.69
C PRO A 99 -20.65 7.68 7.78
N SER A 100 -21.16 7.28 8.95
CA SER A 100 -21.70 5.92 9.16
C SER A 100 -23.17 5.87 8.72
N GLU A 101 -23.45 5.33 7.53
CA GLU A 101 -24.83 5.21 7.01
C GLU A 101 -25.55 3.92 7.44
N SER A 102 -24.79 2.92 7.92
CA SER A 102 -25.31 1.63 8.40
C SER A 102 -24.58 1.22 9.69
N PRO A 103 -25.28 0.64 10.68
CA PRO A 103 -24.66 0.27 11.95
C PRO A 103 -23.57 -0.80 11.74
N GLY A 104 -22.32 -0.44 12.04
CA GLY A 104 -21.21 -1.37 12.22
C GLY A 104 -20.51 -1.84 10.95
N ILE A 105 -21.13 -1.80 9.77
CA ILE A 105 -20.52 -2.36 8.53
C ILE A 105 -19.22 -1.64 8.18
N LYS A 106 -19.20 -0.32 8.30
CA LYS A 106 -18.02 0.52 8.06
C LYS A 106 -16.89 0.13 9.00
N GLU A 107 -17.21 0.02 10.30
CA GLU A 107 -16.27 -0.29 11.36
C GLU A 107 -15.68 -1.70 11.19
N TRP A 108 -16.48 -2.67 10.74
CA TRP A 108 -16.02 -4.03 10.44
C TRP A 108 -15.09 -4.06 9.22
N ILE A 109 -15.48 -3.44 8.10
CA ILE A 109 -14.67 -3.48 6.87
C ILE A 109 -13.35 -2.74 7.05
N LEU A 110 -13.38 -1.50 7.54
CA LEU A 110 -12.18 -0.69 7.74
C LEU A 110 -11.35 -1.20 8.92
N GLY A 111 -11.99 -1.73 9.97
CA GLY A 111 -11.32 -2.33 11.12
C GLY A 111 -10.55 -3.58 10.76
N ILE A 112 -11.16 -4.53 10.05
CA ILE A 112 -10.48 -5.75 9.60
C ILE A 112 -9.36 -5.39 8.62
N GLY A 113 -9.62 -4.48 7.67
CA GLY A 113 -8.61 -3.98 6.74
C GLY A 113 -7.39 -3.42 7.46
N LEU A 114 -7.61 -2.53 8.44
CA LEU A 114 -6.55 -1.91 9.23
C LEU A 114 -5.73 -2.94 10.03
N VAL A 115 -6.39 -3.94 10.62
CA VAL A 115 -5.70 -5.02 11.35
C VAL A 115 -4.77 -5.80 10.41
N ILE A 116 -5.23 -6.15 9.22
CA ILE A 116 -4.40 -6.82 8.22
C ILE A 116 -3.21 -5.94 7.82
N GLU A 117 -3.45 -4.65 7.55
CA GLU A 117 -2.38 -3.69 7.22
C GLU A 117 -1.31 -3.62 8.32
N VAL A 118 -1.72 -3.52 9.59
CA VAL A 118 -0.80 -3.46 10.74
C VAL A 118 0.00 -4.76 10.90
N ILE A 119 -0.63 -5.92 10.70
CA ILE A 119 0.07 -7.22 10.75
C ILE A 119 1.14 -7.30 9.65
N VAL A 120 0.78 -6.94 8.42
CA VAL A 120 1.72 -6.95 7.28
C VAL A 120 2.84 -5.94 7.49
N PHE A 121 2.51 -4.73 7.96
CA PHE A 121 3.48 -3.70 8.31
C PHE A 121 4.47 -4.21 9.36
N GLY A 122 3.97 -4.80 10.45
CA GLY A 122 4.79 -5.39 11.50
C GLY A 122 5.73 -6.48 10.95
N PHE A 123 5.20 -7.37 10.10
CA PHE A 123 6.00 -8.40 9.44
C PHE A 123 7.14 -7.82 8.59
N VAL A 124 6.87 -6.76 7.81
CA VAL A 124 7.88 -6.09 6.97
C VAL A 124 8.93 -5.39 7.84
N CYS A 125 8.54 -4.75 8.93
CA CYS A 125 9.45 -4.10 9.88
C CYS A 125 10.43 -5.10 10.49
N LEU A 126 9.93 -6.27 10.92
CA LEU A 126 10.72 -7.35 11.53
C LEU A 126 11.61 -8.10 10.54
N LYS A 127 11.35 -7.98 9.23
CA LYS A 127 12.15 -8.66 8.20
C LYS A 127 13.57 -8.08 8.17
N ASN A 128 14.54 -8.88 8.58
CA ASN A 128 15.95 -8.45 8.56
C ASN A 128 16.47 -8.24 7.14
N VAL A 129 17.26 -7.19 6.97
CA VAL A 129 18.02 -6.88 5.75
C VAL A 129 19.48 -7.19 6.01
N LYS A 130 20.14 -7.80 5.03
CA LYS A 130 21.55 -8.18 5.13
C LYS A 130 22.52 -7.09 4.69
N GLU A 131 22.01 -6.10 3.95
CA GLU A 131 22.76 -4.93 3.52
C GLU A 131 22.90 -3.93 4.67
N THR A 132 24.12 -3.44 4.84
CA THR A 132 24.42 -2.32 5.71
C THR A 132 24.17 -1.01 4.95
N PRO A 133 23.59 0.01 5.60
CA PRO A 133 23.44 1.32 4.97
C PRO A 133 24.80 1.88 4.56
N ASP A 134 24.92 2.27 3.30
CA ASP A 134 26.10 2.93 2.75
C ASP A 134 25.96 4.47 2.82
N GLU A 135 27.05 5.19 2.56
CA GLU A 135 27.05 6.66 2.59
C GLU A 135 26.06 7.26 1.59
N ARG A 136 25.87 6.59 0.44
CA ARG A 136 24.90 6.98 -0.59
C ARG A 136 23.47 6.91 -0.06
N PHE A 137 23.09 5.82 0.61
CA PHE A 137 21.77 5.68 1.24
C PHE A 137 21.50 6.84 2.20
N TYR A 138 22.46 7.18 3.06
CA TYR A 138 22.32 8.31 3.99
C TYR A 138 22.23 9.65 3.28
N ALA A 139 23.04 9.88 2.25
CA ALA A 139 23.00 11.11 1.46
C ALA A 139 21.64 11.28 0.74
N ASN A 140 21.11 10.21 0.14
CA ASN A 140 19.81 10.22 -0.52
C ASN A 140 18.67 10.40 0.47
N LEU A 141 18.73 9.75 1.64
CA LEU A 141 17.78 9.93 2.71
C LEU A 141 17.78 11.37 3.23
N ALA A 142 18.97 11.94 3.48
CA ALA A 142 19.12 13.32 3.94
C ALA A 142 18.61 14.32 2.90
N LYS A 143 18.88 14.07 1.61
CA LYS A 143 18.37 14.91 0.51
C LYS A 143 16.86 14.82 0.35
N ALA A 144 16.26 13.64 0.52
CA ALA A 144 14.82 13.49 0.53
C ALA A 144 14.19 14.23 1.73
N ALA A 145 14.80 14.13 2.91
CA ALA A 145 14.32 14.77 4.13
C ALA A 145 14.44 16.31 4.06
N SER A 146 15.56 16.83 3.55
CA SER A 146 15.74 18.28 3.38
C SER A 146 14.78 18.87 2.34
N LEU A 147 14.50 18.16 1.24
CA LEU A 147 13.49 18.56 0.26
C LEU A 147 12.10 18.59 0.88
N MET A 148 11.72 17.55 1.64
CA MET A 148 10.43 17.53 2.34
C MET A 148 10.31 18.66 3.36
N PHE A 149 11.38 18.97 4.08
CA PHE A 149 11.39 20.07 5.04
C PHE A 149 11.10 21.42 4.36
N VAL A 150 11.76 21.71 3.24
CA VAL A 150 11.49 22.93 2.45
C VAL A 150 10.06 22.96 1.93
N PHE A 151 9.55 21.83 1.44
CA PHE A 151 8.18 21.72 0.94
C PHE A 151 7.14 21.97 2.04
N ILE A 152 7.33 21.38 3.23
CA ILE A 152 6.45 21.58 4.39
C ILE A 152 6.48 23.03 4.86
N LEU A 153 7.67 23.64 4.96
CA LEU A 153 7.77 25.06 5.31
C LEU A 153 7.02 25.95 4.31
N GLY A 154 7.19 25.71 3.01
CA GLY A 154 6.47 26.44 1.97
C GLY A 154 4.94 26.28 2.10
N ALA A 155 4.46 25.05 2.29
CA ALA A 155 3.04 24.76 2.47
C ALA A 155 2.46 25.43 3.72
N LEU A 156 3.19 25.41 4.86
CA LEU A 156 2.79 26.07 6.10
C LEU A 156 2.76 27.59 5.95
N MET A 157 3.71 28.19 5.23
CA MET A 157 3.72 29.63 4.95
C MET A 157 2.50 30.04 4.12
N ILE A 158 2.17 29.29 3.06
CA ILE A 158 0.97 29.53 2.24
C ILE A 158 -0.29 29.39 3.10
N LEU A 159 -0.36 28.33 3.92
CA LEU A 159 -1.49 28.10 4.81
C LEU A 159 -1.68 29.25 5.80
N ALA A 160 -0.58 29.76 6.39
CA ALA A 160 -0.61 30.90 7.29
C ALA A 160 -1.13 32.17 6.62
N VAL A 161 -0.74 32.43 5.37
CA VAL A 161 -1.27 33.55 4.58
C VAL A 161 -2.78 33.40 4.34
N ILE A 162 -3.23 32.21 3.94
CA ILE A 162 -4.66 31.93 3.71
C ILE A 162 -5.47 32.15 4.99
N ILE A 163 -5.00 31.63 6.12
CA ILE A 163 -5.62 31.84 7.44
C ILE A 163 -5.64 33.34 7.78
N GLY A 164 -4.55 34.07 7.51
CA GLY A 164 -4.50 35.52 7.73
C GLY A 164 -5.58 36.30 6.98
N TYR A 165 -5.97 35.86 5.78
CA TYR A 165 -7.05 36.50 4.99
C TYR A 165 -8.46 35.99 5.32
N MET A 166 -8.61 34.68 5.57
CA MET A 166 -9.92 34.03 5.76
C MET A 166 -10.35 33.95 7.23
N GLY A 167 -9.47 34.29 8.17
CA GLY A 167 -9.72 34.15 9.60
C GLY A 167 -9.43 32.73 10.09
N SER A 168 -10.45 31.99 10.53
CA SER A 168 -10.27 30.64 11.10
C SER A 168 -10.43 29.52 10.06
N LEU A 169 -9.53 28.55 10.10
CA LEU A 169 -9.64 27.31 9.33
C LEU A 169 -10.16 26.18 10.23
N THR A 170 -11.25 25.52 9.84
CA THR A 170 -11.71 24.30 10.52
C THR A 170 -11.11 23.09 9.81
N LEU A 171 -10.32 22.29 10.53
CA LEU A 171 -9.74 21.05 10.04
C LEU A 171 -10.43 19.86 10.68
N TYR A 172 -10.93 18.95 9.85
CA TYR A 172 -11.50 17.69 10.33
C TYR A 172 -10.37 16.67 10.54
N MET A 173 -10.46 15.88 11.61
CA MET A 173 -9.45 14.86 11.94
C MET A 173 -9.15 13.92 10.78
N GLY A 174 -10.18 13.47 10.04
CA GLY A 174 -9.99 12.61 8.87
C GLY A 174 -9.13 13.27 7.78
N GLN A 175 -9.30 14.58 7.55
CA GLN A 175 -8.48 15.34 6.60
C GLN A 175 -7.02 15.40 7.07
N ILE A 176 -6.77 15.61 8.36
CA ILE A 176 -5.41 15.64 8.93
C ILE A 176 -4.70 14.30 8.68
N PHE A 177 -5.36 13.18 8.97
CA PHE A 177 -4.80 11.84 8.73
C PHE A 177 -4.49 11.59 7.25
N ILE A 178 -5.39 11.99 6.35
CA ILE A 178 -5.18 11.89 4.89
C ILE A 178 -4.00 12.77 4.45
N SER A 179 -3.86 13.98 4.99
CA SER A 179 -2.72 14.87 4.70
C SER A 179 -1.40 14.28 5.19
N ILE A 180 -1.37 13.68 6.38
CA ILE A 180 -0.17 12.98 6.88
C ILE A 180 0.20 11.81 5.95
N ALA A 181 -0.78 11.00 5.56
CA ALA A 181 -0.56 9.89 4.63
C ALA A 181 0.02 10.36 3.28
N ALA A 182 -0.52 11.47 2.74
CA ALA A 182 0.00 12.08 1.52
C ALA A 182 1.45 12.54 1.68
N LEU A 183 1.81 13.20 2.79
CA LEU A 183 3.18 13.63 3.05
C LEU A 183 4.17 12.46 3.16
N ILE A 184 3.79 11.38 3.85
CA ILE A 184 4.61 10.16 3.95
C ILE A 184 4.79 9.53 2.56
N CYS A 185 3.73 9.48 1.75
CA CYS A 185 3.78 8.93 0.40
C CYS A 185 4.69 9.77 -0.52
N ILE A 186 4.57 11.09 -0.48
CA ILE A 186 5.45 12.01 -1.25
C ILE A 186 6.91 11.79 -0.84
N PHE A 187 7.20 11.72 0.46
CA PHE A 187 8.56 11.42 0.93
C PHE A 187 9.08 10.08 0.39
N ALA A 188 8.26 9.02 0.45
CA ALA A 188 8.63 7.69 -0.06
C ALA A 188 8.95 7.73 -1.57
N VAL A 189 8.15 8.44 -2.36
CA VAL A 189 8.36 8.60 -3.81
C VAL A 189 9.61 9.43 -4.10
N VAL A 190 9.81 10.55 -3.41
CA VAL A 190 11.01 11.40 -3.58
C VAL A 190 12.27 10.61 -3.24
N TYR A 191 12.26 9.90 -2.11
CA TYR A 191 13.36 9.03 -1.71
C TYR A 191 13.65 7.96 -2.78
N LEU A 192 12.63 7.27 -3.29
CA LEU A 192 12.80 6.26 -4.33
C LEU A 192 13.39 6.84 -5.63
N ILE A 193 12.96 8.04 -6.03
CA ILE A 193 13.47 8.72 -7.23
C ILE A 193 14.95 9.08 -7.04
N LEU A 194 15.34 9.58 -5.87
CA LEU A 194 16.73 9.93 -5.58
C LEU A 194 17.60 8.67 -5.54
N GLU A 195 17.13 7.61 -4.90
CA GLU A 195 17.88 6.36 -4.82
C GLU A 195 18.08 5.71 -6.19
N ARG A 196 17.11 5.80 -7.10
CA ARG A 196 17.24 5.27 -8.47
C ARG A 196 18.15 6.09 -9.39
N ARG A 197 18.48 7.33 -9.03
CA ARG A 197 19.32 8.23 -9.85
C ARG A 197 20.81 8.18 -9.51
N GLY A 198 21.17 7.71 -8.31
CA GLY A 198 22.57 7.44 -7.95
C GLY A 198 23.11 6.20 -8.67
#